data_AF-A0A8S2RG98-F1
#
_entry.id   AF-A0A8S2RG98-F1
#
_cell.length_a   1.000
_cell.length_b   1.000
_cell.length_c   1.000
_cell.angle_alpha   90.00
_cell.angle_beta   90.00
_cell.angle_gamma   90.00
#
_symmetry.space_group_name_H-M   'P 1'
#
loop_
_entity.id
_entity.type
_entity.pdbx_description
1 polymer ?
#
loop_
_entity_poly.entity_id
_entity_poly.type
_entity_poly.pdbx_seq_one_letter_code
_entity_poly.pdbx_strand_id
1 'polypeptide(L)'
;MGSIRSPPSENGCNGETSEVRRNIQDDWQRRDDILLLTTAIKRLVDFLNQFESSCRFRLSTLNEKLTALERHVDYLEAREVRLWKNPRERERYDNMADVFSIITTLQALEKAYIKDLVEPAEYTSNCQILLAKYSAAFRQLEGEFPKVEDFVHKYKLDCPAAILRINEGRPITVRDDRGNMGKSIAETVSLFINLMDKLKLNIRANDMLQTDVRDLLDVINRMNLIPSNYTGRDKIPKWLNILTNLNAAEEITDDQARQFQMDLEICYNEFNRLLSAG
;
A
#
# COMPACT_ATOMS: atom_id res chain seq x y z
N MET A 1 -15.43 -4.55 -145.04
CA MET A 1 -16.13 -5.84 -144.89
C MET A 1 -16.00 -6.21 -143.42
N GLY A 2 -17.01 -6.13 -142.56
CA GLY A 2 -18.42 -6.48 -142.72
C GLY A 2 -18.64 -7.86 -142.12
N SER A 3 -19.06 -7.95 -140.85
CA SER A 3 -20.19 -8.78 -140.43
C SER A 3 -20.47 -8.68 -138.92
N ILE A 4 -21.74 -8.44 -138.60
CA ILE A 4 -22.36 -8.44 -137.27
C ILE A 4 -23.17 -9.75 -137.14
N ARG A 5 -23.15 -10.38 -135.96
CA ARG A 5 -24.21 -11.19 -135.26
C ARG A 5 -23.53 -12.27 -134.38
N SER A 6 -23.89 -12.57 -133.12
CA SER A 6 -25.11 -12.40 -132.31
C SER A 6 -24.76 -12.34 -130.79
N PRO A 7 -25.63 -11.82 -129.90
CA PRO A 7 -25.59 -12.09 -128.45
C PRO A 7 -26.43 -13.36 -128.10
N PRO A 8 -26.56 -13.85 -126.85
CA PRO A 8 -25.96 -13.49 -125.55
C PRO A 8 -25.39 -14.69 -124.74
N SER A 9 -24.69 -14.41 -123.63
CA SER A 9 -24.87 -15.18 -122.39
C SER A 9 -24.56 -14.27 -121.19
N GLU A 10 -25.63 -13.69 -120.63
CA GLU A 10 -25.66 -13.25 -119.25
C GLU A 10 -25.31 -14.45 -118.36
N ASN A 11 -24.18 -14.38 -117.65
CA ASN A 11 -24.00 -14.89 -116.29
C ASN A 11 -22.53 -14.78 -115.89
N GLY A 12 -22.23 -13.84 -114.99
CA GLY A 12 -20.90 -13.71 -114.38
C GLY A 12 -20.74 -12.53 -113.41
N CYS A 13 -21.56 -11.47 -113.52
CA CYS A 13 -21.36 -10.23 -112.75
C CYS A 13 -22.10 -10.13 -111.39
N ASN A 14 -22.84 -11.17 -110.98
CA ASN A 14 -23.65 -11.13 -109.74
C ASN A 14 -22.96 -11.74 -108.50
N GLY A 15 -21.84 -12.46 -108.67
CA GLY A 15 -21.11 -13.08 -107.56
C GLY A 15 -20.22 -12.10 -106.79
N GLU A 16 -19.37 -11.34 -107.51
CA GLU A 16 -18.40 -10.42 -106.92
C GLU A 16 -19.05 -9.26 -106.16
N THR A 17 -20.18 -8.74 -106.65
CA THR A 17 -20.93 -7.66 -105.98
C THR A 17 -21.62 -8.12 -104.68
N SER A 18 -21.97 -9.40 -104.58
CA SER A 18 -22.58 -9.99 -103.37
C SER A 18 -21.55 -10.22 -102.26
N GLU A 19 -20.33 -10.65 -102.64
CA GLU A 19 -19.22 -10.91 -101.72
C GLU A 19 -18.61 -9.61 -101.20
N VAL A 20 -18.47 -8.60 -102.05
CA VAL A 20 -18.07 -7.24 -101.64
C VAL A 20 -19.08 -6.64 -100.66
N ARG A 21 -20.39 -6.79 -100.89
CA ARG A 21 -21.42 -6.33 -99.93
C ARG A 21 -21.33 -7.03 -98.58
N ARG A 22 -21.08 -8.34 -98.56
CA ARG A 22 -20.92 -9.11 -97.32
C ARG A 22 -19.66 -8.69 -96.57
N ASN A 23 -18.54 -8.54 -97.27
CA ASN A 23 -17.28 -8.07 -96.69
C ASN A 23 -17.38 -6.65 -96.12
N ILE A 24 -18.12 -5.76 -96.78
CA ILE A 24 -18.39 -4.42 -96.26
C ILE A 24 -19.24 -4.51 -94.99
N GLN A 25 -20.32 -5.31 -94.98
CA GLN A 25 -21.18 -5.49 -93.81
C GLN A 25 -20.40 -6.08 -92.61
N ASP A 26 -19.56 -7.08 -92.85
CA ASP A 26 -18.69 -7.68 -91.84
C ASP A 26 -17.66 -6.68 -91.30
N ASP A 27 -17.14 -5.78 -92.15
CA ASP A 27 -16.24 -4.70 -91.72
C ASP A 27 -16.96 -3.65 -90.88
N TRP A 28 -18.20 -3.28 -91.23
CA TRP A 28 -19.04 -2.41 -90.39
C TRP A 28 -19.32 -3.04 -89.03
N GLN A 29 -19.64 -4.34 -88.98
CA GLN A 29 -19.88 -5.05 -87.72
C GLN A 29 -18.61 -5.12 -86.86
N ARG A 30 -17.46 -5.44 -87.46
CA ARG A 30 -16.17 -5.44 -86.74
C ARG A 30 -15.83 -4.06 -86.19
N ARG A 31 -16.11 -2.98 -86.93
CA ARG A 31 -15.91 -1.61 -86.47
C ARG A 31 -16.85 -1.27 -85.31
N ASP A 32 -18.11 -1.69 -85.38
CA ASP A 32 -19.08 -1.49 -84.31
C ASP A 32 -18.68 -2.23 -83.02
N ASP A 33 -18.26 -3.49 -83.14
CA ASP A 33 -17.77 -4.30 -82.01
C ASP A 33 -16.51 -3.67 -81.37
N ILE A 34 -15.56 -3.21 -82.20
CA ILE A 34 -14.36 -2.50 -81.73
C ILE A 34 -14.75 -1.20 -81.02
N LEU A 35 -15.72 -0.44 -81.52
CA LEU A 35 -16.18 0.80 -80.90
C LEU A 35 -16.89 0.55 -79.57
N LEU A 36 -17.72 -0.49 -79.49
CA LEU A 36 -18.38 -0.91 -78.24
C LEU A 36 -17.36 -1.28 -77.18
N LEU A 37 -16.39 -2.12 -77.53
CA LEU A 37 -15.32 -2.55 -76.63
C LEU A 37 -14.44 -1.37 -76.20
N THR A 38 -14.09 -0.48 -77.14
CA THR A 38 -13.32 0.74 -76.85
C THR A 38 -14.07 1.64 -75.87
N THR A 39 -15.39 1.80 -76.05
CA THR A 39 -16.23 2.60 -75.14
C THR A 39 -16.34 1.96 -73.76
N ALA A 40 -16.48 0.64 -73.68
CA ALA A 40 -16.50 -0.09 -72.42
C ALA A 40 -15.17 0.05 -71.65
N ILE A 41 -14.03 -0.11 -72.35
CA ILE A 41 -12.70 0.07 -71.76
C ILE A 41 -12.52 1.50 -71.25
N LYS A 42 -12.89 2.52 -72.04
CA LYS A 42 -12.83 3.92 -71.61
C LYS A 42 -13.63 4.16 -70.33
N ARG A 43 -14.86 3.66 -70.26
CA ARG A 43 -15.70 3.75 -69.06
C ARG A 43 -15.08 3.06 -67.83
N LEU A 44 -14.48 1.89 -68.02
CA LEU A 44 -13.78 1.20 -66.94
C LEU A 44 -12.56 1.98 -66.46
N VAL A 45 -11.77 2.53 -67.38
CA VAL A 45 -10.61 3.37 -67.03
C VAL A 45 -11.07 4.63 -66.29
N ASP A 46 -12.12 5.30 -66.76
CA ASP A 46 -12.69 6.48 -66.08
C ASP A 46 -13.19 6.13 -64.68
N PHE A 47 -13.89 5.00 -64.54
CA PHE A 47 -14.34 4.51 -63.23
C PHE A 47 -13.16 4.21 -62.32
N LEU A 48 -12.14 3.50 -62.79
CA LEU A 48 -10.96 3.16 -61.99
C LEU A 48 -10.21 4.41 -61.53
N ASN A 49 -10.06 5.40 -62.41
CA ASN A 49 -9.42 6.68 -62.06
C ASN A 49 -10.24 7.45 -61.00
N GLN A 50 -11.57 7.50 -61.16
CA GLN A 50 -12.45 8.15 -60.18
C GLN A 50 -12.47 7.40 -58.85
N PHE A 51 -12.49 6.06 -58.90
CA PHE A 51 -12.47 5.20 -57.73
C PHE A 51 -11.15 5.37 -56.96
N GLU A 52 -10.01 5.32 -57.66
CA GLU A 52 -8.69 5.57 -57.07
C GLU A 52 -8.62 6.95 -56.41
N SER A 53 -9.07 7.99 -57.12
CA SER A 53 -9.09 9.36 -56.58
C SER A 53 -9.98 9.46 -55.33
N SER A 54 -11.14 8.82 -55.33
CA SER A 54 -12.06 8.78 -54.18
C SER A 54 -11.44 8.06 -52.99
N CYS A 55 -10.81 6.91 -53.22
CA CYS A 55 -10.10 6.15 -52.20
C CYS A 55 -8.93 6.96 -51.61
N ARG A 56 -8.10 7.58 -52.45
CA ARG A 56 -6.99 8.44 -52.00
C ARG A 56 -7.49 9.60 -51.14
N PHE A 57 -8.55 10.27 -51.56
CA PHE A 57 -9.14 11.38 -50.80
C PHE A 57 -9.67 10.92 -49.44
N ARG A 58 -10.41 9.81 -49.40
CA ARG A 58 -10.93 9.24 -48.15
C ARG A 58 -9.80 8.78 -47.21
N LEU A 59 -8.75 8.17 -47.75
CA LEU A 59 -7.58 7.74 -46.98
C LEU A 59 -6.84 8.94 -46.40
N SER A 60 -6.64 10.00 -47.19
CA SER A 60 -6.06 11.26 -46.71
C SER A 60 -6.90 11.86 -45.57
N THR A 61 -8.23 11.89 -45.74
CA THR A 61 -9.14 12.39 -44.70
C THR A 61 -9.06 11.56 -43.42
N LEU A 62 -8.99 10.23 -43.54
CA LEU A 62 -8.83 9.35 -42.38
C LEU A 62 -7.47 9.58 -41.70
N ASN A 63 -6.41 9.74 -42.47
CA ASN A 63 -5.06 9.99 -41.95
C ASN A 63 -5.00 11.31 -41.18
N GLU A 64 -5.57 12.39 -41.72
CA GLU A 64 -5.67 13.68 -41.02
C GLU A 64 -6.45 13.56 -39.71
N LYS A 65 -7.60 12.85 -39.74
CA LYS A 65 -8.40 12.61 -38.52
C LYS A 65 -7.64 11.78 -37.50
N LEU A 66 -6.90 10.76 -37.93
CA LEU A 66 -6.09 9.93 -37.06
C LEU A 66 -5.00 10.78 -36.38
N THR A 67 -4.23 11.56 -37.15
CA THR A 67 -3.21 12.45 -36.61
C THR A 67 -3.79 13.49 -35.65
N ALA A 68 -4.97 14.04 -35.94
CA ALA A 68 -5.65 14.96 -35.04
C ALA A 68 -6.06 14.29 -33.72
N LEU A 69 -6.54 13.04 -33.79
CA LEU A 69 -6.95 12.27 -32.62
C LEU A 69 -5.75 11.84 -31.78
N GLU A 70 -4.66 11.38 -32.40
CA GLU A 70 -3.39 11.05 -31.73
C GLU A 70 -2.87 12.25 -30.92
N ARG A 71 -2.80 13.43 -31.54
CA ARG A 71 -2.41 14.67 -30.84
C ARG A 71 -3.36 15.05 -29.70
N HIS A 72 -4.65 14.77 -29.87
CA HIS A 72 -5.63 15.04 -28.83
C HIS A 72 -5.44 14.11 -27.63
N VAL A 73 -5.16 12.83 -27.86
CA VAL A 73 -4.81 11.87 -26.81
C VAL A 73 -3.55 12.34 -26.07
N ASP A 74 -2.47 12.67 -26.78
CA ASP A 74 -1.23 13.17 -26.17
C ASP A 74 -1.48 14.42 -25.29
N TYR A 75 -2.30 15.35 -25.77
CA TYR A 75 -2.68 16.55 -25.02
C TYR A 75 -3.51 16.23 -23.78
N LEU A 76 -4.44 15.28 -23.86
CA LEU A 76 -5.24 14.85 -22.72
C LEU A 76 -4.39 14.11 -21.68
N GLU A 77 -3.49 13.24 -22.11
CA GLU A 77 -2.54 12.56 -21.21
C GLU A 77 -1.61 13.56 -20.51
N ALA A 78 -1.15 14.59 -21.21
CA ALA A 78 -0.33 15.66 -20.62
C ALA A 78 -1.13 16.54 -19.64
N ARG A 79 -2.46 16.63 -19.80
CA ARG A 79 -3.34 17.38 -18.90
C ARG A 79 -3.79 16.60 -17.68
N GLU A 80 -3.74 15.27 -17.72
CA GLU A 80 -4.10 14.45 -16.58
C GLU A 80 -3.05 14.65 -15.47
N VAL A 81 -3.45 15.34 -14.40
CA VAL A 81 -2.59 15.53 -13.23
C VAL A 81 -2.48 14.20 -12.51
N ARG A 82 -1.38 13.49 -12.73
CA ARG A 82 -1.07 12.27 -11.99
C ARG A 82 -0.58 12.62 -10.59
N LEU A 83 -1.04 11.86 -9.61
CA LEU A 83 -0.63 12.02 -8.22
C LEU A 83 0.87 11.77 -8.03
N TRP A 84 1.46 10.88 -8.84
CA TRP A 84 2.90 10.57 -8.84
C TRP A 84 3.49 10.65 -10.26
N LYS A 85 4.79 10.92 -10.34
CA LYS A 85 5.56 10.95 -11.60
C LYS A 85 6.52 9.77 -11.75
N ASN A 86 6.83 9.08 -10.66
CA ASN A 86 7.77 7.95 -10.64
C ASN A 86 7.32 6.85 -9.66
N PRO A 87 7.85 5.62 -9.77
CA PRO A 87 7.45 4.49 -8.91
C PRO A 87 7.68 4.75 -7.41
N ARG A 88 8.73 5.51 -7.06
CA ARG A 88 9.04 5.85 -5.67
C ARG A 88 8.02 6.81 -5.06
N GLU A 89 7.57 7.80 -5.82
CA GLU A 89 6.46 8.68 -5.41
C GLU A 89 5.18 7.89 -5.26
N ARG A 90 4.90 6.95 -6.17
CA ARG A 90 3.73 6.08 -6.08
C ARG A 90 3.72 5.30 -4.77
N GLU A 91 4.81 4.60 -4.45
CA GLU A 91 4.96 3.85 -3.20
C GLU A 91 4.77 4.75 -1.97
N ARG A 92 5.33 5.98 -2.00
CA ARG A 92 5.10 6.97 -0.94
C ARG A 92 3.61 7.31 -0.78
N TYR A 93 2.88 7.53 -1.88
CA TYR A 93 1.44 7.78 -1.81
C TYR A 93 0.65 6.56 -1.36
N ASP A 94 1.05 5.36 -1.74
CA ASP A 94 0.44 4.11 -1.28
C ASP A 94 0.61 3.97 0.25
N ASN A 95 1.80 4.22 0.78
CA ASN A 95 2.06 4.21 2.23
C ASN A 95 1.21 5.26 2.99
N MET A 96 1.05 6.46 2.42
CA MET A 96 0.19 7.50 2.99
C MET A 96 -1.29 7.11 2.92
N ALA A 97 -1.72 6.44 1.84
CA ALA A 97 -3.08 5.94 1.69
C ALA A 97 -3.39 4.84 2.70
N ASP A 98 -2.43 3.95 3.00
CA ASP A 98 -2.59 2.93 4.04
C ASP A 98 -2.82 3.56 5.41
N VAL A 99 -1.99 4.52 5.81
CA VAL A 99 -2.17 5.25 7.08
C VAL A 99 -3.51 5.98 7.12
N PHE A 100 -3.88 6.67 6.03
CA PHE A 100 -5.18 7.35 5.91
C PHE A 100 -6.35 6.38 6.12
N SER A 101 -6.29 5.21 5.47
CA SER A 101 -7.32 4.19 5.55
C SER A 101 -7.46 3.63 6.97
N ILE A 102 -6.34 3.38 7.66
CA ILE A 102 -6.32 2.84 9.02
C ILE A 102 -6.91 3.86 10.01
N ILE A 103 -6.49 5.13 9.94
CA ILE A 103 -7.01 6.19 10.82
C ILE A 103 -8.52 6.34 10.64
N THR A 104 -8.99 6.38 9.38
CA THR A 104 -10.42 6.52 9.08
C THR A 104 -11.22 5.31 9.56
N THR A 105 -10.67 4.10 9.40
CA THR A 105 -11.30 2.86 9.87
C THR A 105 -11.36 2.80 11.39
N LEU A 106 -10.27 3.19 12.07
CA LEU A 106 -10.24 3.28 13.53
C LEU A 106 -11.26 4.30 14.05
N GLN A 107 -11.40 5.45 13.37
CA GLN A 107 -12.41 6.45 13.70
C GLN A 107 -13.84 5.92 13.59
N ALA A 108 -14.10 5.09 12.58
CA ALA A 108 -15.39 4.43 12.41
C ALA A 108 -15.63 3.37 13.50
N LEU A 109 -14.61 2.57 13.83
CA LEU A 109 -14.69 1.56 14.90
C LEU A 109 -14.98 2.19 16.26
N GLU A 110 -14.27 3.26 16.63
CA GLU A 110 -14.50 4.01 17.88
C GLU A 110 -15.93 4.54 17.94
N LYS A 111 -16.42 5.14 16.84
CA LYS A 111 -17.81 5.64 16.76
C LYS A 111 -18.84 4.52 16.85
N ALA A 112 -18.56 3.35 16.28
CA ALA A 112 -19.46 2.21 16.33
C ALA A 112 -19.54 1.65 17.76
N TYR A 113 -18.41 1.56 18.45
CA TYR A 113 -18.37 1.13 19.85
C TYR A 113 -19.09 2.09 20.80
N ILE A 114 -18.90 3.41 20.64
CA ILE A 114 -19.63 4.44 21.42
C ILE A 114 -21.15 4.34 21.22
N LYS A 115 -21.60 3.83 20.07
CA LYS A 115 -23.01 3.65 19.73
C LYS A 115 -23.54 2.26 20.09
N ASP A 116 -22.78 1.46 20.84
CA ASP A 116 -23.11 0.08 21.21
C ASP A 116 -23.44 -0.82 20.01
N LEU A 117 -22.80 -0.58 18.85
CA LEU A 117 -23.01 -1.36 17.63
C LEU A 117 -22.05 -2.56 17.51
N VAL A 118 -21.05 -2.64 18.39
CA VAL A 118 -20.00 -3.66 18.37
C VAL A 118 -19.77 -4.15 19.79
N GLU A 119 -19.71 -5.47 19.97
CA GLU A 119 -19.47 -6.10 21.26
C GLU A 119 -18.06 -5.78 21.81
N PRO A 120 -17.87 -5.65 23.14
CA PRO A 120 -16.60 -5.24 23.73
C PRO A 120 -15.40 -6.11 23.34
N ALA A 121 -15.58 -7.43 23.26
CA ALA A 121 -14.51 -8.36 22.90
C ALA A 121 -14.06 -8.17 21.44
N GLU A 122 -15.02 -8.01 20.53
CA GLU A 122 -14.77 -7.80 19.10
C GLU A 122 -14.12 -6.43 18.87
N TYR A 123 -14.64 -5.38 19.51
CA TYR A 123 -14.03 -4.05 19.48
C TYR A 123 -12.57 -4.10 19.94
N THR A 124 -12.30 -4.74 21.08
CA THR A 124 -10.95 -4.81 21.66
C THR A 124 -9.96 -5.46 20.69
N SER A 125 -10.33 -6.62 20.14
CA SER A 125 -9.51 -7.35 19.18
C SER A 125 -9.23 -6.53 17.92
N ASN A 126 -10.29 -5.97 17.31
CA ASN A 126 -10.16 -5.17 16.08
C ASN A 126 -9.36 -3.89 16.31
N CYS A 127 -9.56 -3.21 17.43
CA CYS A 127 -8.82 -2.00 17.80
C CYS A 127 -7.33 -2.30 17.99
N GLN A 128 -6.96 -3.41 18.63
CA GLN A 128 -5.56 -3.82 18.77
C GLN A 128 -4.89 -4.09 17.42
N ILE A 129 -5.60 -4.78 16.52
CA ILE A 129 -5.10 -5.05 15.17
C ILE A 129 -4.88 -3.74 14.41
N LEU A 130 -5.83 -2.81 14.45
CA LEU A 130 -5.73 -1.51 13.78
C LEU A 130 -4.59 -0.65 14.34
N LEU A 131 -4.41 -0.63 15.67
CA LEU A 131 -3.31 0.09 16.32
C LEU A 131 -1.94 -0.49 15.96
N ALA A 132 -1.81 -1.81 15.92
CA ALA A 132 -0.57 -2.46 15.48
C ALA A 132 -0.24 -2.14 14.02
N LYS A 133 -1.24 -2.22 13.13
CA LYS A 133 -1.11 -1.84 11.72
C LYS A 133 -0.74 -0.37 11.55
N TYR A 134 -1.40 0.52 12.31
CA TYR A 134 -1.09 1.95 12.32
C TYR A 134 0.37 2.18 12.70
N SER A 135 0.85 1.60 13.80
CA SER A 135 2.23 1.79 14.24
C SER A 135 3.25 1.31 13.18
N ALA A 136 2.99 0.17 12.55
CA ALA A 136 3.86 -0.36 11.50
C ALA A 136 3.86 0.53 10.23
N ALA A 137 2.69 1.02 9.81
CA ALA A 137 2.56 1.88 8.63
C ALA A 137 3.13 3.28 8.88
N PHE A 138 2.85 3.88 10.04
CA PHE A 138 3.25 5.25 10.36
C PHE A 138 4.77 5.40 10.54
N ARG A 139 5.48 4.36 10.99
CA ARG A 139 6.95 4.34 11.04
C ARG A 139 7.62 4.68 9.72
N GLN A 140 7.00 4.31 8.60
CA GLN A 140 7.53 4.61 7.26
C GLN A 140 7.37 6.09 6.89
N LEU A 141 6.52 6.82 7.62
CA LEU A 141 6.17 8.22 7.39
C LEU A 141 6.76 9.17 8.43
N GLU A 142 7.39 8.68 9.52
CA GLU A 142 7.94 9.50 10.62
C GLU A 142 8.92 10.57 10.15
N GLY A 143 9.66 10.32 9.07
CA GLY A 143 10.57 11.30 8.48
C GLY A 143 9.88 12.53 7.87
N GLU A 144 8.61 12.40 7.44
CA GLU A 144 7.80 13.50 6.89
C GLU A 144 6.77 14.03 7.90
N PHE A 145 6.26 13.14 8.76
CA PHE A 145 5.23 13.43 9.75
C PHE A 145 5.70 12.95 11.13
N PRO A 146 6.32 13.83 11.93
CA PRO A 146 6.80 13.48 13.26
C PRO A 146 5.66 13.02 14.19
N LYS A 147 4.46 13.56 14.02
CA LYS A 147 3.28 13.20 14.81
C LYS A 147 2.06 12.93 13.94
N VAL A 148 1.12 12.15 14.48
CA VAL A 148 -0.14 11.84 13.80
C VAL A 148 -0.95 13.10 13.50
N GLU A 149 -0.88 14.10 14.37
CA GLU A 149 -1.56 15.38 14.20
C GLU A 149 -1.10 16.11 12.93
N ASP A 150 0.18 16.00 12.56
CA ASP A 150 0.72 16.63 11.36
C ASP A 150 0.10 16.02 10.09
N PHE A 151 -0.03 14.68 10.08
CA PHE A 151 -0.65 13.94 8.98
C PHE A 151 -2.13 14.29 8.84
N VAL A 152 -2.86 14.24 9.95
CA VAL A 152 -4.30 14.56 10.01
C VAL A 152 -4.56 15.98 9.56
N HIS A 153 -3.73 16.95 9.99
CA HIS A 153 -3.86 18.34 9.59
C HIS A 153 -3.63 18.54 8.09
N LYS A 154 -2.55 17.96 7.54
CA LYS A 154 -2.21 18.07 6.11
C LYS A 154 -3.32 17.54 5.21
N TYR A 155 -3.90 16.40 5.57
CA TYR A 155 -4.95 15.73 4.79
C TYR A 155 -6.37 16.10 5.24
N LYS A 156 -6.52 17.03 6.20
CA LYS A 156 -7.82 17.53 6.70
C LYS A 156 -8.74 16.41 7.18
N LEU A 157 -8.19 15.44 7.88
CA LEU A 157 -8.93 14.34 8.49
C LEU A 157 -9.65 14.81 9.76
N ASP A 158 -10.96 14.59 9.86
CA ASP A 158 -11.72 14.82 11.10
C ASP A 158 -11.87 13.49 11.86
N CYS A 159 -10.83 13.14 12.62
CA CYS A 159 -10.72 11.85 13.30
C CYS A 159 -10.34 11.96 14.80
N PRO A 160 -11.08 12.74 15.61
CA PRO A 160 -10.71 13.02 17.01
C PRO A 160 -10.68 11.77 17.90
N ALA A 161 -11.58 10.79 17.67
CA ALA A 161 -11.61 9.57 18.48
C ALA A 161 -10.45 8.63 18.12
N ALA A 162 -10.11 8.52 16.83
CA ALA A 162 -8.95 7.75 16.40
C ALA A 162 -7.64 8.34 16.93
N ILE A 163 -7.49 9.67 16.91
CA ILE A 163 -6.30 10.35 17.43
C ILE A 163 -6.12 10.08 18.92
N LEU A 164 -7.20 10.20 19.70
CA LEU A 164 -7.17 9.85 21.13
C LEU A 164 -6.70 8.40 21.32
N ARG A 165 -7.29 7.46 20.58
CA ARG A 165 -6.95 6.03 20.66
C ARG A 165 -5.51 5.74 20.25
N ILE A 166 -5.01 6.39 19.21
CA ILE A 166 -3.63 6.29 18.73
C ILE A 166 -2.66 6.80 19.80
N ASN A 167 -2.94 7.96 20.39
CA ASN A 167 -2.10 8.56 21.43
C ASN A 167 -2.09 7.73 22.73
N GLU A 168 -3.19 7.04 23.05
CA GLU A 168 -3.25 6.10 24.17
C GLU A 168 -2.54 4.76 23.87
N GLY A 169 -2.47 4.37 22.60
CA GLY A 169 -1.83 3.13 22.14
C GLY A 169 -2.57 1.83 22.52
N ARG A 170 -3.80 1.91 23.04
CA ARG A 170 -4.58 0.74 23.50
C ARG A 170 -6.10 0.98 23.44
N PRO A 171 -6.95 -0.05 23.32
CA PRO A 171 -8.42 0.08 23.32
C PRO A 171 -8.99 0.60 24.65
N ILE A 172 -10.18 1.24 24.64
CA ILE A 172 -10.78 1.85 25.86
C ILE A 172 -11.17 0.81 26.91
N THR A 173 -11.49 -0.39 26.44
CA THR A 173 -11.85 -1.55 27.26
C THR A 173 -10.66 -2.05 28.09
N VAL A 174 -9.43 -1.79 27.62
CA VAL A 174 -8.21 -2.16 28.33
C VAL A 174 -7.85 -1.02 29.28
N ARG A 175 -8.20 -1.22 30.55
CA ARG A 175 -7.82 -0.28 31.61
C ARG A 175 -6.30 -0.23 31.74
N ASP A 176 -5.81 0.96 32.01
CA ASP A 176 -4.40 1.25 32.25
C ASP A 176 -3.87 0.39 33.40
N ASP A 177 -2.69 -0.21 33.22
CA ASP A 177 -1.94 -0.83 34.31
C ASP A 177 -1.50 0.21 35.37
N ARG A 178 -1.83 1.50 35.21
CA ARG A 178 -1.62 2.54 36.26
C ARG A 178 -2.27 2.19 37.60
N GLY A 179 -3.41 1.48 37.60
CA GLY A 179 -3.98 0.92 38.83
C GLY A 179 -3.11 -0.18 39.46
N ASN A 180 -2.39 -0.93 38.63
CA ASN A 180 -1.44 -1.96 39.03
C ASN A 180 -0.05 -1.38 39.34
N MET A 181 0.29 -0.20 38.80
CA MET A 181 1.54 0.50 39.02
C MET A 181 1.61 1.00 40.47
N GLY A 182 0.54 1.63 40.98
CA GLY A 182 0.47 2.02 42.39
C GLY A 182 0.63 0.83 43.33
N LYS A 183 0.02 -0.32 42.98
CA LYS A 183 0.18 -1.58 43.71
C LYS A 183 1.62 -2.11 43.63
N SER A 184 2.23 -2.11 42.43
CA SER A 184 3.60 -2.58 42.21
C SER A 184 4.64 -1.71 42.92
N ILE A 185 4.42 -0.39 42.94
CA ILE A 185 5.22 0.57 43.70
C ILE A 185 5.11 0.27 45.20
N ALA A 186 3.89 0.17 45.73
CA ALA A 186 3.66 -0.13 47.14
C ALA A 186 4.27 -1.48 47.56
N GLU A 187 4.12 -2.51 46.72
CA GLU A 187 4.71 -3.84 46.91
C GLU A 187 6.24 -3.77 46.93
N THR A 188 6.85 -3.04 45.99
CA THR A 188 8.32 -2.86 45.94
C THR A 188 8.86 -2.10 47.14
N VAL A 189 8.21 -0.99 47.52
CA VAL A 189 8.58 -0.22 48.71
C VAL A 189 8.46 -1.09 49.96
N SER A 190 7.37 -1.86 50.08
CA SER A 190 7.16 -2.79 51.19
C SER A 190 8.25 -3.86 51.26
N LEU A 191 8.64 -4.45 50.13
CA LEU A 191 9.69 -5.49 50.07
C LEU A 191 11.07 -4.92 50.42
N PHE A 192 11.40 -3.71 49.94
CA PHE A 192 12.63 -3.02 50.34
C PHE A 192 12.68 -2.77 51.84
N ILE A 193 11.62 -2.20 52.42
CA ILE A 193 11.55 -1.89 53.86
C ILE A 193 11.65 -3.18 54.67
N ASN A 194 10.87 -4.20 54.33
CA ASN A 194 10.87 -5.49 55.03
C ASN A 194 12.26 -6.16 55.00
N LEU A 195 12.93 -6.22 53.85
CA LEU A 195 14.28 -6.78 53.75
C LEU A 195 15.30 -5.99 54.58
N MET A 196 15.27 -4.66 54.50
CA MET A 196 16.17 -3.81 55.30
C MET A 196 15.91 -3.99 56.81
N ASP A 197 14.65 -4.12 57.23
CA ASP A 197 14.28 -4.32 58.63
C ASP A 197 14.68 -5.70 59.14
N LYS A 198 14.50 -6.76 58.34
CA LYS A 198 15.00 -8.11 58.66
C LYS A 198 16.50 -8.09 58.94
N LEU A 199 17.29 -7.45 58.08
CA LEU A 199 18.74 -7.33 58.26
C LEU A 199 19.11 -6.53 59.51
N LYS A 200 18.41 -5.42 59.80
CA LYS A 200 18.60 -4.62 61.03
C LYS A 200 18.27 -5.39 62.31
N LEU A 201 17.31 -6.31 62.25
CA LEU A 201 16.95 -7.21 63.35
C LEU A 201 17.89 -8.42 63.47
N ASN A 202 19.00 -8.46 62.73
CA ASN A 202 19.94 -9.58 62.64
C ASN A 202 19.30 -10.89 62.16
N ILE A 203 18.25 -10.82 61.33
CA ILE A 203 17.72 -12.00 60.64
C ILE A 203 18.61 -12.28 59.43
N ARG A 204 19.34 -13.41 59.46
CA ARG A 204 20.38 -13.73 58.46
C ARG A 204 20.25 -15.09 57.80
N ALA A 205 19.37 -15.95 58.31
CA ALA A 205 19.13 -17.27 57.75
C ALA A 205 18.55 -17.16 56.33
N ASN A 206 19.03 -18.04 55.44
CA ASN A 206 18.68 -18.03 54.03
C ASN A 206 17.17 -18.21 53.79
N ASP A 207 16.54 -19.13 54.50
CA ASP A 207 15.09 -19.39 54.42
C ASP A 207 14.22 -18.17 54.78
N MET A 208 14.73 -17.27 55.61
CA MET A 208 14.07 -16.03 56.02
C MET A 208 14.30 -14.86 55.06
N LEU A 209 15.30 -14.93 54.16
CA LEU A 209 15.68 -13.83 53.26
C LEU A 209 15.39 -14.14 51.79
N GLN A 210 15.69 -15.35 51.31
CA GLN A 210 15.72 -15.69 49.88
C GLN A 210 14.41 -15.42 49.15
N THR A 211 13.27 -15.73 49.79
CA THR A 211 11.95 -15.52 49.20
C THR A 211 11.69 -14.04 48.94
N ASP A 212 11.90 -13.18 49.93
CA ASP A 212 11.70 -11.73 49.81
C ASP A 212 12.62 -11.11 48.75
N VAL A 213 13.87 -11.58 48.64
CA VAL A 213 14.82 -11.11 47.62
C VAL A 213 14.38 -11.51 46.21
N ARG A 214 13.85 -12.73 46.05
CA ARG A 214 13.29 -13.19 44.79
C ARG A 214 12.06 -12.37 44.39
N ASP A 215 11.14 -12.18 45.33
CA ASP A 215 9.92 -11.40 45.10
C ASP A 215 10.26 -9.95 44.72
N LEU A 216 11.24 -9.35 45.40
CA LEU A 216 11.72 -8.00 45.05
C LEU A 216 12.27 -7.95 43.63
N LEU A 217 13.07 -8.94 43.22
CA LEU A 217 13.60 -9.01 41.87
C LEU A 217 12.50 -9.17 40.82
N ASP A 218 11.51 -10.02 41.08
CA ASP A 218 10.41 -10.29 40.16
C ASP A 218 9.54 -9.05 39.94
N VAL A 219 9.24 -8.30 41.01
CA VAL A 219 8.46 -7.06 40.90
C VAL A 219 9.26 -5.97 40.16
N ILE A 220 10.56 -5.86 40.42
CA ILE A 220 11.44 -4.92 39.71
C ILE A 220 11.52 -5.24 38.22
N ASN A 221 11.62 -6.52 37.85
CA ASN A 221 11.69 -6.94 36.45
C ASN A 221 10.38 -6.71 35.70
N ARG A 222 9.24 -6.77 36.40
CA ARG A 222 7.91 -6.52 35.83
C ARG A 222 7.60 -5.04 35.61
N MET A 223 8.22 -4.14 36.36
CA MET A 223 7.90 -2.71 36.28
C MET A 223 8.53 -2.03 35.06
N ASN A 224 7.68 -1.61 34.13
CA ASN A 224 8.07 -0.82 32.95
C ASN A 224 8.65 0.55 33.29
N LEU A 225 8.37 1.09 34.49
CA LEU A 225 8.91 2.38 34.95
C LEU A 225 10.42 2.30 35.25
N ILE A 226 10.94 1.10 35.55
CA ILE A 226 12.33 0.93 35.96
C ILE A 226 13.23 0.90 34.73
N PRO A 227 14.11 1.88 34.54
CA PRO A 227 14.96 1.97 33.37
C PRO A 227 16.00 0.84 33.37
N SER A 228 16.56 0.53 32.20
CA SER A 228 17.52 -0.58 32.03
C SER A 228 18.82 -0.36 32.79
N ASN A 229 19.19 0.90 33.08
CA ASN A 229 20.40 1.28 33.81
C ASN A 229 20.20 1.40 35.33
N TYR A 230 19.04 1.01 35.87
CA TYR A 230 18.77 1.05 37.30
C TYR A 230 19.70 0.10 38.06
N THR A 231 20.40 0.60 39.09
CA THR A 231 21.41 -0.18 39.84
C THR A 231 20.86 -1.47 40.44
N GLY A 232 19.58 -1.50 40.82
CA GLY A 232 18.94 -2.69 41.39
C GLY A 232 18.89 -3.88 40.42
N ARG A 233 18.94 -3.65 39.11
CA ARG A 233 19.01 -4.72 38.10
C ARG A 233 20.33 -5.49 38.13
N ASP A 234 21.39 -4.91 38.70
CA ASP A 234 22.68 -5.57 38.85
C ASP A 234 22.92 -6.12 40.26
N LYS A 235 22.50 -5.38 41.30
CA LYS A 235 22.81 -5.73 42.70
C LYS A 235 21.90 -6.82 43.27
N ILE A 236 20.59 -6.74 43.04
CA ILE A 236 19.62 -7.67 43.64
C ILE A 236 19.82 -9.11 43.14
N PRO A 237 20.07 -9.36 41.83
CA PRO A 237 20.40 -10.70 41.36
C PRO A 237 21.68 -11.28 41.96
N LYS A 238 22.69 -10.44 42.25
CA LYS A 238 23.93 -10.91 42.91
C LYS A 238 23.65 -11.46 44.30
N TRP A 239 22.82 -10.76 45.09
CA TRP A 239 22.40 -11.23 46.41
C TRP A 239 21.53 -12.47 46.35
N LEU A 240 20.58 -12.53 45.40
CA LEU A 240 19.78 -13.74 45.19
C LEU A 240 20.65 -14.95 44.84
N ASN A 241 21.70 -14.77 44.03
CA ASN A 241 22.64 -15.83 43.69
C ASN A 241 23.42 -16.31 44.93
N ILE A 242 23.91 -15.40 45.77
CA ILE A 242 24.58 -15.77 47.03
C ILE A 242 23.66 -16.62 47.90
N LEU A 243 22.43 -16.15 48.14
CA LEU A 243 21.42 -16.83 48.96
C LEU A 243 21.02 -18.20 48.38
N THR A 244 20.86 -18.30 47.05
CA THR A 244 20.50 -19.57 46.39
C THR A 244 21.57 -20.66 46.56
N ASN A 245 22.83 -20.28 46.80
CA ASN A 245 23.92 -21.23 47.05
C ASN A 245 24.05 -21.65 48.53
N LEU A 246 23.22 -21.11 49.41
CA LEU A 246 23.18 -21.47 50.84
C LEU A 246 22.06 -22.48 51.10
N ASN A 247 22.27 -23.35 52.08
CA ASN A 247 21.21 -24.18 52.64
C ASN A 247 20.21 -23.32 53.43
N ALA A 248 18.99 -23.84 53.66
CA ALA A 248 17.92 -23.10 54.34
C ALA A 248 18.34 -22.48 55.68
N ALA A 249 19.06 -23.24 56.52
CA ALA A 249 19.50 -22.81 57.85
C ALA A 249 20.85 -22.08 57.85
N GLU A 250 21.53 -21.98 56.71
CA GLU A 250 22.80 -21.25 56.62
C GLU A 250 22.54 -19.74 56.64
N GLU A 251 23.44 -19.01 57.30
CA GLU A 251 23.36 -17.58 57.47
C GLU A 251 24.40 -16.85 56.63
N ILE A 252 24.05 -15.67 56.14
CA ILE A 252 25.04 -14.73 55.60
C ILE A 252 25.92 -14.18 56.73
N THR A 253 27.18 -13.90 56.42
CA THR A 253 28.14 -13.37 57.42
C THR A 253 27.79 -11.94 57.85
N ASP A 254 28.36 -11.46 58.96
CA ASP A 254 28.23 -10.06 59.42
C ASP A 254 28.58 -9.05 58.31
N ASP A 255 29.69 -9.30 57.61
CA ASP A 255 30.16 -8.42 56.55
C ASP A 255 29.23 -8.46 55.33
N GLN A 256 28.72 -9.65 54.98
CA GLN A 256 27.72 -9.79 53.92
C GLN A 256 26.42 -9.08 54.27
N ALA A 257 25.92 -9.20 55.50
CA ALA A 257 24.71 -8.52 55.95
C ALA A 257 24.85 -6.99 55.89
N ARG A 258 25.99 -6.44 56.31
CA ARG A 258 26.27 -4.99 56.20
C ARG A 258 26.34 -4.52 54.76
N GLN A 259 27.02 -5.27 53.89
CA GLN A 259 27.10 -4.93 52.47
C GLN A 259 25.74 -5.05 51.78
N PHE A 260 24.94 -6.05 52.16
CA PHE A 260 23.60 -6.25 51.61
C PHE A 260 22.66 -5.11 52.00
N GLN A 261 22.69 -4.70 53.27
CA GLN A 261 21.92 -3.55 53.73
C GLN A 261 22.31 -2.27 52.97
N MET A 262 23.60 -1.99 52.81
CA MET A 262 24.07 -0.83 52.06
C MET A 262 23.61 -0.87 50.60
N ASP A 263 23.67 -2.03 49.96
CA ASP A 263 23.23 -2.21 48.58
C ASP A 263 21.72 -2.01 48.42
N LEU A 264 20.91 -2.51 49.35
CA LEU A 264 19.46 -2.28 49.39
C LEU A 264 19.12 -0.79 49.58
N GLU A 265 19.83 -0.10 50.47
CA GLU A 265 19.64 1.34 50.70
C GLU A 265 19.95 2.16 49.43
N ILE A 266 21.02 1.82 48.70
CA ILE A 266 21.35 2.47 47.43
C ILE A 266 20.24 2.27 46.40
N CYS A 267 19.79 1.02 46.22
CA CYS A 267 18.74 0.69 45.26
C CYS A 267 17.42 1.40 45.62
N TYR A 268 17.03 1.36 46.89
CA TYR A 268 15.81 2.01 47.38
C TYR A 268 15.84 3.53 47.20
N ASN A 269 16.97 4.18 47.49
CA ASN A 269 17.13 5.62 47.31
C ASN A 269 17.07 6.03 45.84
N GLU A 270 17.69 5.26 44.95
CA GLU A 270 17.58 5.47 43.50
C GLU A 270 16.15 5.26 43.01
N PHE A 271 15.46 4.22 43.50
CA PHE A 271 14.05 3.97 43.20
C PHE A 271 13.16 5.15 43.61
N ASN A 272 13.34 5.70 44.81
CA ASN A 272 12.59 6.89 45.25
C ASN A 272 12.89 8.14 44.41
N ARG A 273 14.13 8.29 43.91
CA ARG A 273 14.47 9.37 42.97
C ARG A 273 13.76 9.19 41.63
N LEU A 274 13.64 7.95 41.14
CA LEU A 274 12.88 7.65 39.92
C LEU A 274 11.40 7.99 40.10
N LEU A 275 10.80 7.67 41.25
CA LEU A 275 9.41 7.99 41.55
C LEU A 275 9.13 9.49 41.73
N SER A 276 10.12 10.29 42.09
CA SER A 276 9.98 11.74 42.27
C SER A 276 10.34 12.55 41.02
N ALA A 277 10.99 11.93 40.04
CA ALA A 277 11.35 12.55 38.76
C ALA A 277 10.32 12.33 37.65
N GLY A 278 9.38 11.38 37.81
CA GLY A 278 8.26 11.12 36.90
C GLY A 278 6.97 11.77 37.37
#